data_AF-A0A7W1M1J9-F1
#
_entry.id   AF-A0A7W1M1J9-F1
#
_cell.length_a   1.000
_cell.length_b   1.000
_cell.length_c   1.000
_cell.angle_alpha   90.00
_cell.angle_beta   90.00
_cell.angle_gamma   90.00
#
_symmetry.space_group_name_H-M   'P 1'
#
loop_
_entity.id
_entity.type
_entity.pdbx_description
1 polymer ?
#
loop_
_entity_poly.entity_id
_entity_poly.type
_entity_poly.pdbx_seq_one_letter_code
_entity_poly.pdbx_strand_id
1 'polypeptide(L)'
;MSTIQGAATAGRDILERADALGRAFEALASASTDAPRRSSLARAADRLNASVVTPLSIVLGAVEQAQAGEAPGSQTELETAVHELACDATHLRVRVGGPPALLEATAALQDLSCQLIADDDERLSARRSELESLMSTAKPGVQVAEDGPYLVTNVPLISDHLGVSLDPLPQVALCRCGASQLKPWCDGSHHALGFSGSKDPDRVPDRLDSYEGQHLIVTDNRGTCAHSGFCTDRAPTAFRSDAEPFVAPAGARADEIIRAARDCPSGALGYKLHEQDPDDAADQTREPAIEVSLDGPYRITGAIGLIDDEGNTPARNAGASLEHFSLCRCGKSQNKPFCSGMHWYADFHDPQPADKPTLFEWAGGFPALLRLTRRFYETHVPTEPLLGDLFGRMSPDHPERVASWLGQVFGGTPAYSDRYGGYERMISQHLDKGITLEQRALWVALLGRSADDVGLPADAEFRAAFIAYLEWGSRIAVENSKPGVHPPPKMPVPRWWWVCDAEPWARAHATADVEAEVEIALPGPEEELSFATHVKPLFRKRDRDSMRFAFDLWSAEEVTANGPAILERLKAGSMPCDGPWPPERVAVFERWIADCNPA
;
A
#
# COMPACT_ATOMS: atom_id res chain seq x y z
N MET A 1 14.61 33.35 26.79
CA MET A 1 15.22 34.16 25.71
C MET A 1 16.37 33.42 25.00
N SER A 2 17.36 32.84 25.69
CA SER A 2 18.46 32.07 25.05
C SER A 2 18.00 30.88 24.18
N THR A 3 17.03 30.08 24.65
CA THR A 3 16.52 28.89 23.92
C THR A 3 15.76 29.23 22.64
N ILE A 4 14.97 30.31 22.65
CA ILE A 4 14.17 30.76 21.50
C ILE A 4 15.06 31.35 20.41
N GLN A 5 16.06 32.14 20.81
CA GLN A 5 17.01 32.72 19.87
C GLN A 5 17.90 31.65 19.23
N GLY A 6 18.34 30.65 20.00
CA GLY A 6 19.05 29.49 19.46
C GLY A 6 18.21 28.66 18.49
N ALA A 7 16.90 28.52 18.72
CA ALA A 7 15.99 27.82 17.81
C ALA A 7 15.80 28.57 16.49
N ALA A 8 15.66 29.90 16.53
CA ALA A 8 15.55 30.73 15.34
C ALA A 8 16.84 30.70 14.50
N THR A 9 18.02 30.73 15.15
CA THR A 9 19.31 30.56 14.46
C THR A 9 19.43 29.19 13.79
N ALA A 10 19.08 28.10 14.49
CA ALA A 10 19.11 26.76 13.93
C ALA A 10 18.10 26.56 12.79
N GLY A 11 16.90 27.14 12.89
CA GLY A 11 15.93 27.13 11.80
C GLY A 11 16.43 27.89 10.56
N ARG A 12 17.16 28.99 10.76
CA ARG A 12 17.78 29.75 9.68
C ARG A 12 18.91 28.97 8.98
N ASP A 13 19.73 28.25 9.74
CA ASP A 13 20.74 27.34 9.17
C ASP A 13 20.10 26.27 8.26
N ILE A 14 19.02 25.65 8.72
CA ILE A 14 18.27 24.65 7.92
C ILE A 14 17.76 25.28 6.62
N LEU A 15 17.17 26.47 6.71
CA LEU A 15 16.65 27.21 5.55
C LEU A 15 17.75 27.52 4.53
N GLU A 16 18.89 28.08 4.98
CA GLU A 16 20.02 28.44 4.11
C GLU A 16 20.63 27.21 3.42
N ARG A 17 20.78 26.10 4.15
CA ARG A 17 21.28 24.83 3.61
C ARG A 17 20.30 24.19 2.62
N ALA A 18 19.00 24.20 2.92
CA ALA A 18 17.97 23.68 2.03
C ALA A 18 17.93 24.44 0.69
N ASP A 19 18.03 25.77 0.76
CA ASP A 19 18.07 26.65 -0.40
C ASP A 19 19.33 26.41 -1.26
N ALA A 20 20.49 26.23 -0.63
CA ALA A 20 21.72 25.84 -1.32
C ALA A 20 21.60 24.46 -2.01
N LEU A 21 21.03 23.47 -1.33
CA LEU A 21 20.78 22.14 -1.90
C LEU A 21 19.80 22.20 -3.08
N GLY A 22 18.72 22.98 -2.97
CA GLY A 22 17.75 23.16 -4.05
C GLY A 22 18.41 23.64 -5.34
N ARG A 23 19.26 24.69 -5.24
CA ARG A 23 20.05 25.18 -6.37
C ARG A 23 21.02 24.14 -6.93
N ALA A 24 21.67 23.36 -6.07
CA ALA A 24 22.59 22.31 -6.49
C ALA A 24 21.88 21.21 -7.28
N PHE A 25 20.70 20.76 -6.83
CA PHE A 25 19.87 19.81 -7.56
C PHE A 25 19.39 20.37 -8.90
N GLU A 26 18.98 21.64 -8.96
CA GLU A 26 18.57 22.30 -10.19
C GLU A 26 19.72 22.39 -11.22
N ALA A 27 20.93 22.71 -10.74
CA ALA A 27 22.14 22.74 -11.56
C ALA A 27 22.49 21.34 -12.11
N LEU A 28 22.43 20.29 -11.27
CA LEU A 28 22.64 18.91 -11.73
C LEU A 28 21.56 18.45 -12.72
N ALA A 29 20.30 18.79 -12.48
CA ALA A 29 19.21 18.48 -13.39
C ALA A 29 19.46 19.12 -14.76
N SER A 30 19.83 20.41 -14.78
CA SER A 30 20.15 21.16 -15.99
C SER A 30 21.34 20.58 -16.76
N ALA A 31 22.34 20.04 -16.05
CA ALA A 31 23.51 19.39 -16.65
C ALA A 31 23.26 17.94 -17.11
N SER A 32 22.22 17.28 -16.61
CA SER A 32 21.92 15.87 -16.93
C SER A 32 21.33 15.74 -18.33
N THR A 33 21.96 14.93 -19.19
CA THR A 33 21.42 14.53 -20.50
C THR A 33 20.42 13.37 -20.39
N ASP A 34 20.47 12.60 -19.31
CA ASP A 34 19.58 11.48 -19.03
C ASP A 34 18.22 11.97 -18.49
N ALA A 35 17.13 11.61 -19.17
CA ALA A 35 15.81 12.20 -18.96
C ALA A 35 15.13 11.75 -17.64
N PRO A 36 15.07 10.44 -17.29
CA PRO A 36 14.58 9.99 -15.99
C PRO A 36 15.37 10.62 -14.84
N ARG A 37 16.71 10.62 -14.95
CA ARG A 37 17.57 11.25 -13.93
C ARG A 37 17.33 12.74 -13.81
N ARG A 38 17.23 13.47 -14.92
CA ARG A 38 16.90 14.91 -14.94
C ARG A 38 15.58 15.18 -14.23
N SER A 39 14.55 14.39 -14.51
CA SER A 39 13.23 14.53 -13.88
C SER A 39 13.30 14.29 -12.37
N SER A 40 14.03 13.26 -11.92
CA SER A 40 14.22 12.97 -10.50
C SER A 40 14.93 14.11 -9.76
N LEU A 41 16.01 14.65 -10.33
CA LEU A 41 16.77 15.75 -9.74
C LEU A 41 15.93 17.04 -9.69
N ALA A 42 15.19 17.35 -10.76
CA ALA A 42 14.30 18.51 -10.79
C ALA A 42 13.20 18.41 -9.72
N ARG A 43 12.58 17.23 -9.58
CA ARG A 43 11.58 16.99 -8.52
C ARG A 43 12.16 17.19 -7.12
N ALA A 44 13.41 16.79 -6.87
CA ALA A 44 14.07 17.01 -5.59
C ALA A 44 14.28 18.52 -5.32
N ALA A 45 14.70 19.28 -6.33
CA ALA A 45 14.84 20.74 -6.23
C ALA A 45 13.48 21.42 -5.94
N ASP A 46 12.44 21.08 -6.71
CA ASP A 46 11.09 21.61 -6.53
C ASP A 46 10.55 21.31 -5.13
N ARG A 47 10.78 20.09 -4.65
CA ARG A 47 10.36 19.64 -3.32
C ARG A 47 11.06 20.39 -2.19
N LEU A 48 12.38 20.62 -2.29
CA LEU A 48 13.13 21.44 -1.33
C LEU A 48 12.58 22.88 -1.32
N ASN A 49 12.36 23.47 -2.49
CA ASN A 49 11.89 24.84 -2.57
C ASN A 49 10.45 25.00 -2.02
N ALA A 50 9.52 24.16 -2.50
CA ALA A 50 8.10 24.30 -2.19
C ALA A 50 7.75 23.87 -0.76
N SER A 51 8.45 22.89 -0.19
CA SER A 51 8.07 22.28 1.09
C SER A 51 9.08 22.47 2.23
N VAL A 52 10.23 23.08 1.96
CA VAL A 52 11.24 23.40 2.99
C VAL A 52 11.53 24.89 2.99
N VAL A 53 12.02 25.43 1.88
CA VAL A 53 12.45 26.84 1.78
C VAL A 53 11.27 27.79 1.93
N THR A 54 10.19 27.57 1.17
CA THR A 54 9.00 28.42 1.20
C THR A 54 8.36 28.52 2.60
N PRO A 55 7.98 27.41 3.26
CA PRO A 55 7.35 27.50 4.58
C PRO A 55 8.28 28.11 5.64
N LEU A 56 9.57 27.78 5.64
CA LEU A 56 10.52 28.37 6.60
C LEU A 56 10.76 29.87 6.34
N SER A 57 10.80 30.30 5.08
CA SER A 57 10.99 31.71 4.70
C SER A 57 9.83 32.60 5.15
N ILE A 58 8.60 32.07 5.14
CA ILE A 58 7.41 32.79 5.64
C ILE A 58 7.58 33.17 7.12
N VAL A 59 8.18 32.29 7.92
CA VAL A 59 8.32 32.48 9.37
C VAL A 59 9.63 33.16 9.77
N LEU A 60 10.74 32.84 9.08
CA LEU A 60 12.09 33.29 9.45
C LEU A 60 12.59 34.48 8.61
N GLY A 61 11.86 34.86 7.56
CA GLY A 61 12.27 35.81 6.54
C GLY A 61 13.03 35.13 5.38
N ALA A 62 13.04 35.79 4.23
CA ALA A 62 13.70 35.28 3.02
C ALA A 62 15.22 35.15 3.21
N VAL A 63 15.81 34.18 2.50
CA VAL A 63 17.26 34.02 2.39
C VAL A 63 17.83 35.15 1.55
N GLU A 64 18.92 35.77 2.02
CA GLU A 64 19.68 36.71 1.18
C GLU A 64 20.34 35.94 0.03
N GLN A 65 20.29 36.48 -1.19
CA GLN A 65 20.90 35.83 -2.35
C GLN A 65 22.40 35.61 -2.11
N ALA A 66 22.79 34.35 -1.89
CA ALA A 66 24.19 33.96 -1.87
C ALA A 66 24.79 34.13 -3.26
N GLN A 67 26.05 34.62 -3.33
CA GLN A 67 26.81 34.64 -4.57
C GLN A 67 26.93 33.22 -5.14
N ALA A 68 26.91 33.08 -6.46
CA ALA A 68 27.09 31.79 -7.14
C ALA A 68 28.37 31.10 -6.65
N GLY A 69 28.21 30.10 -5.78
CA GLY A 69 29.29 29.38 -5.12
C GLY A 69 29.32 27.93 -5.56
N GLU A 70 30.53 27.48 -5.92
CA GLU A 70 31.03 26.14 -6.32
C GLU A 70 30.16 25.20 -7.18
N ALA A 71 30.84 24.40 -8.00
CA ALA A 71 30.21 23.41 -8.86
C ALA A 71 29.35 22.45 -8.01
N PRO A 72 28.15 22.06 -8.49
CA PRO A 72 27.31 21.16 -7.72
C PRO A 72 28.09 19.87 -7.43
N GLY A 73 28.14 19.48 -6.15
CA GLY A 73 28.72 18.22 -5.72
C GLY A 73 28.09 17.04 -6.47
N SER A 74 28.75 15.89 -6.39
CA SER A 74 28.19 14.64 -6.91
C SER A 74 26.82 14.34 -6.29
N GLN A 75 26.00 13.57 -6.99
CA GLN A 75 24.66 13.21 -6.51
C GLN A 75 24.71 12.52 -5.14
N THR A 76 25.69 11.64 -4.90
CA THR A 76 25.89 10.97 -3.61
C THR A 76 26.21 11.95 -2.47
N GLU A 77 26.94 13.03 -2.75
CA GLU A 77 27.23 14.08 -1.77
C GLU A 77 25.96 14.87 -1.44
N LEU A 78 25.13 15.21 -2.44
CA LEU A 78 23.83 15.86 -2.19
C LEU A 78 22.86 14.95 -1.44
N GLU A 79 22.82 13.65 -1.78
CA GLU A 79 22.04 12.64 -1.07
C GLU A 79 22.42 12.55 0.41
N THR A 80 23.70 12.65 0.71
CA THR A 80 24.23 12.63 2.09
C THR A 80 23.86 13.93 2.80
N ALA A 81 24.07 15.07 2.16
CA ALA A 81 23.74 16.38 2.72
C ALA A 81 22.23 16.56 3.01
N VAL A 82 21.35 16.03 2.14
CA VAL A 82 19.89 16.01 2.39
C VAL A 82 19.56 15.17 3.62
N HIS A 83 20.23 14.03 3.80
CA HIS A 83 20.01 13.18 4.96
C HIS A 83 20.49 13.83 6.26
N GLU A 84 21.69 14.43 6.27
CA GLU A 84 22.19 15.20 7.41
C GLU A 84 21.23 16.34 7.78
N LEU A 85 20.74 17.07 6.77
CA LEU A 85 19.77 18.14 6.97
C LEU A 85 18.42 17.62 7.52
N ALA A 86 17.98 16.44 7.09
CA ALA A 86 16.79 15.77 7.64
C ALA A 86 16.97 15.41 9.12
N CYS A 87 18.14 14.90 9.51
CA CYS A 87 18.47 14.61 10.90
C CYS A 87 18.52 15.89 11.74
N ASP A 88 19.15 16.97 11.24
CA ASP A 88 19.22 18.26 11.93
C ASP A 88 17.84 18.89 12.15
N ALA A 89 17.00 18.89 11.12
CA ALA A 89 15.61 19.37 11.22
C ALA A 89 14.82 18.53 12.23
N THR A 90 14.99 17.20 12.20
CA THR A 90 14.36 16.26 13.14
C THR A 90 14.81 16.51 14.58
N HIS A 91 16.09 16.78 14.82
CA HIS A 91 16.58 17.16 16.14
C HIS A 91 16.00 18.50 16.61
N LEU A 92 15.90 19.48 15.71
CA LEU A 92 15.38 20.80 16.06
C LEU A 92 13.91 20.73 16.48
N ARG A 93 13.03 20.07 15.69
CA ARG A 93 11.60 19.90 16.06
C ARG A 93 11.43 19.14 17.38
N VAL A 94 12.17 18.06 17.63
CA VAL A 94 12.08 17.33 18.90
C VAL A 94 12.44 18.23 20.09
N ARG A 95 13.44 19.10 19.94
CA ARG A 95 13.87 20.03 20.98
C ARG A 95 12.83 21.11 21.29
N VAL A 96 12.15 21.64 20.28
CA VAL A 96 11.36 22.88 20.42
C VAL A 96 9.84 22.68 20.31
N GLY A 97 9.35 21.46 20.10
CA GLY A 97 7.92 21.17 19.91
C GLY A 97 7.39 21.58 18.53
N GLY A 98 8.22 22.28 17.76
CA GLY A 98 8.15 22.51 16.32
C GLY A 98 6.96 23.33 15.82
N PRO A 99 7.19 24.57 15.32
CA PRO A 99 6.18 25.31 14.55
C PRO A 99 5.76 24.54 13.28
N PRO A 100 4.54 24.75 12.75
CA PRO A 100 4.05 24.06 11.55
C PRO A 100 4.97 24.13 10.31
N ALA A 101 5.69 25.24 10.13
CA ALA A 101 6.67 25.36 9.04
C ALA A 101 7.86 24.40 9.20
N LEU A 102 8.34 24.20 10.44
CA LEU A 102 9.42 23.24 10.74
C LEU A 102 8.90 21.79 10.66
N LEU A 103 7.70 21.58 11.20
CA LEU A 103 6.71 20.60 10.74
C LEU A 103 6.90 19.97 9.36
N GLU A 104 6.48 20.78 8.38
CA GLU A 104 6.42 20.49 6.97
C GLU A 104 7.81 20.32 6.36
N ALA A 105 8.74 21.21 6.70
CA ALA A 105 10.14 21.11 6.29
C ALA A 105 10.75 19.77 6.70
N THR A 106 10.53 19.34 7.94
CA THR A 106 11.03 18.04 8.44
C THR A 106 10.39 16.89 7.68
N ALA A 107 9.06 16.92 7.44
CA ALA A 107 8.38 15.89 6.66
C ALA A 107 8.99 15.75 5.25
N ALA A 108 9.19 16.87 4.55
CA ALA A 108 9.74 16.88 3.20
C ALA A 108 11.20 16.42 3.16
N LEU A 109 12.02 16.80 4.14
CA LEU A 109 13.42 16.38 4.23
C LEU A 109 13.56 14.88 4.54
N GLN A 110 12.75 14.34 5.46
CA GLN A 110 12.74 12.89 5.75
C GLN A 110 12.34 12.09 4.50
N ASP A 111 11.29 12.53 3.82
CA ASP A 111 10.79 11.95 2.57
C ASP A 111 11.86 11.95 1.48
N LEU A 112 12.45 13.11 1.17
CA LEU A 112 13.53 13.25 0.20
C LEU A 112 14.77 12.40 0.56
N SER A 113 15.13 12.37 1.84
CA SER A 113 16.26 11.56 2.31
C SER A 113 16.07 10.08 2.00
N CYS A 114 14.84 9.56 2.03
CA CYS A 114 14.57 8.17 1.66
C CYS A 114 14.42 7.99 0.15
N GLN A 115 13.68 8.88 -0.53
CA GLN A 115 13.39 8.77 -1.97
C GLN A 115 14.63 8.85 -2.86
N LEU A 116 15.68 9.56 -2.43
CA LEU A 116 16.91 9.69 -3.21
C LEU A 116 17.79 8.43 -3.16
N ILE A 117 17.48 7.43 -2.32
CA ILE A 117 18.17 6.14 -2.35
C ILE A 117 17.59 5.29 -3.48
N ALA A 118 18.44 4.98 -4.48
CA ALA A 118 18.12 4.03 -5.54
C ALA A 118 18.71 2.65 -5.23
N ASP A 119 17.90 1.60 -5.33
CA ASP A 119 18.29 0.18 -5.36
C ASP A 119 19.21 -0.29 -4.20
N ASP A 120 19.04 0.26 -2.99
CA ASP A 120 19.81 -0.08 -1.79
C ASP A 120 18.90 -0.16 -0.55
N ASP A 121 18.25 -1.32 -0.37
CA ASP A 121 17.31 -1.59 0.71
C ASP A 121 17.94 -1.51 2.11
N GLU A 122 19.22 -1.89 2.24
CA GLU A 122 19.95 -1.84 3.52
C GLU A 122 20.17 -0.40 3.95
N ARG A 123 20.63 0.47 3.02
CA ARG A 123 20.80 1.90 3.29
C ARG A 123 19.47 2.60 3.55
N LEU A 124 18.42 2.24 2.82
CA LEU A 124 17.06 2.77 3.05
C LEU A 124 16.55 2.38 4.44
N SER A 125 16.69 1.12 4.83
CA SER A 125 16.31 0.62 6.15
C SER A 125 17.11 1.31 7.27
N ALA A 126 18.41 1.55 7.06
CA ALA A 126 19.26 2.26 8.02
C ALA A 126 18.81 3.72 8.22
N ARG A 127 18.54 4.47 7.13
CA ARG A 127 18.04 5.85 7.23
C ARG A 127 16.71 5.94 7.95
N ARG A 128 15.78 5.02 7.64
CA ARG A 128 14.48 4.94 8.33
C ARG A 128 14.65 4.71 9.83
N SER A 129 15.46 3.72 10.19
CA SER A 129 15.73 3.36 11.58
C SER A 129 16.35 4.52 12.37
N GLU A 130 17.25 5.29 11.75
CA GLU A 130 17.84 6.47 12.36
C GLU A 130 16.78 7.56 12.62
N LEU A 131 15.98 7.90 11.60
CA LEU A 131 14.91 8.90 11.74
C LEU A 131 13.87 8.48 12.80
N GLU A 132 13.53 7.20 12.87
CA GLU A 132 12.65 6.62 13.89
C GLU A 132 13.24 6.76 15.29
N SER A 133 14.53 6.46 15.44
CA SER A 133 15.27 6.60 16.70
C SER A 133 15.27 8.05 17.19
N LEU A 134 15.56 9.00 16.30
CA LEU A 134 15.52 10.45 16.59
C LEU A 134 14.14 10.89 17.09
N MET A 135 13.10 10.20 16.67
CA MET A 135 11.71 10.52 16.91
C MET A 135 11.01 9.72 17.99
N SER A 136 11.72 8.79 18.61
CA SER A 136 11.20 7.84 19.61
C SER A 136 10.48 8.49 20.80
N THR A 137 10.79 9.75 21.12
CA THR A 137 10.19 10.45 22.27
C THR A 137 8.92 11.24 21.94
N ALA A 138 8.64 11.48 20.65
CA ALA A 138 7.43 12.22 20.28
C ALA A 138 6.20 11.31 20.27
N LYS A 139 5.05 11.87 20.64
CA LYS A 139 3.80 11.12 20.69
C LYS A 139 3.10 11.12 19.32
N PRO A 140 2.31 10.08 19.01
CA PRO A 140 1.44 10.08 17.85
C PRO A 140 0.49 11.28 17.88
N GLY A 141 0.32 11.97 16.76
CA GLY A 141 -0.55 13.14 16.69
C GLY A 141 -0.66 13.74 15.30
N VAL A 142 -1.70 14.55 15.12
CA VAL A 142 -1.92 15.34 13.91
C VAL A 142 -2.00 16.82 14.30
N GLN A 143 -1.16 17.64 13.69
CA GLN A 143 -1.24 19.09 13.77
C GLN A 143 -1.75 19.67 12.45
N VAL A 144 -2.72 20.58 12.51
CA VAL A 144 -3.25 21.27 11.34
C VAL A 144 -2.41 22.51 11.09
N ALA A 145 -1.69 22.58 9.97
CA ALA A 145 -1.08 23.84 9.55
C ALA A 145 -2.16 24.83 9.07
N GLU A 146 -2.04 26.09 9.48
CA GLU A 146 -2.84 27.18 8.92
C GLU A 146 -2.61 27.21 7.40
N ASP A 147 -3.71 27.18 6.63
CA ASP A 147 -3.67 27.21 5.16
C ASP A 147 -2.72 26.19 4.51
N GLY A 148 -2.42 25.10 5.23
CA GLY A 148 -1.39 24.13 4.86
C GLY A 148 -1.80 22.68 5.10
N PRO A 149 -0.84 21.75 5.11
CA PRO A 149 -1.10 20.31 5.24
C PRO A 149 -1.49 19.88 6.66
N TYR A 150 -1.82 18.59 6.81
CA TYR A 150 -1.85 17.94 8.11
C TYR A 150 -0.48 17.35 8.42
N LEU A 151 0.11 17.75 9.54
CA LEU A 151 1.44 17.38 9.97
C LEU A 151 1.31 16.21 10.94
N VAL A 152 1.65 15.01 10.47
CA VAL A 152 1.44 13.76 11.21
C VAL A 152 2.76 13.32 11.80
N THR A 153 2.76 13.07 13.12
CA THR A 153 3.92 12.56 13.86
C THR A 153 3.62 11.16 14.38
N ASN A 154 4.56 10.22 14.19
CA ASN A 154 4.58 8.88 14.81
C ASN A 154 3.25 8.12 14.79
N VAL A 155 2.41 8.32 13.75
CA VAL A 155 1.24 7.47 13.57
C VAL A 155 1.71 6.14 12.97
N PRO A 156 1.50 5.01 13.66
CA PRO A 156 2.13 3.73 13.30
C PRO A 156 1.54 3.10 12.04
N LEU A 157 0.31 3.47 11.67
CA LEU A 157 -0.37 2.93 10.50
C LEU A 157 -1.02 4.04 9.68
N ILE A 158 -0.51 4.25 8.48
CA ILE A 158 -1.21 4.98 7.42
C ILE A 158 -1.42 4.00 6.28
N SER A 159 -2.66 3.84 5.82
CA SER A 159 -3.01 2.91 4.75
C SER A 159 -3.88 3.56 3.68
N ASP A 160 -3.84 3.03 2.47
CA ASP A 160 -4.77 3.42 1.40
C ASP A 160 -6.14 2.76 1.56
N HIS A 161 -7.05 3.07 0.63
CA HIS A 161 -8.41 2.53 0.59
C HIS A 161 -8.48 1.01 0.37
N LEU A 162 -7.38 0.39 -0.08
CA LEU A 162 -7.24 -1.05 -0.25
C LEU A 162 -6.66 -1.72 0.99
N GLY A 163 -6.35 -0.96 2.05
CA GLY A 163 -5.73 -1.44 3.26
C GLY A 163 -4.24 -1.75 3.11
N VAL A 164 -3.59 -1.22 2.07
CA VAL A 164 -2.14 -1.34 1.88
C VAL A 164 -1.44 -0.28 2.72
N SER A 165 -0.43 -0.69 3.51
CA SER A 165 0.40 0.23 4.28
C SER A 165 1.16 1.17 3.34
N LEU A 166 1.17 2.45 3.69
CA LEU A 166 1.99 3.46 3.01
C LEU A 166 3.35 3.67 3.69
N ASP A 167 3.67 2.83 4.68
CA ASP A 167 4.92 2.82 5.46
C ASP A 167 5.38 4.24 5.83
N PRO A 168 4.63 4.95 6.70
CA PRO A 168 4.92 6.35 6.98
C PRO A 168 6.30 6.52 7.62
N LEU A 169 6.95 7.66 7.32
CA LEU A 169 8.09 8.12 8.10
C LEU A 169 7.62 8.72 9.44
N PRO A 170 8.50 8.88 10.44
CA PRO A 170 8.14 9.43 11.75
C PRO A 170 7.51 10.83 11.69
N GLN A 171 7.80 11.61 10.66
CA GLN A 171 7.09 12.83 10.33
C GLN A 171 6.70 12.83 8.87
N VAL A 172 5.41 13.01 8.61
CA VAL A 172 4.86 13.15 7.27
C VAL A 172 3.92 14.35 7.21
N ALA A 173 3.68 14.85 6.00
CA ALA A 173 2.74 15.91 5.72
C ALA A 173 1.68 15.36 4.76
N LEU A 174 0.43 15.29 5.19
CA LEU A 174 -0.71 14.86 4.36
C LEU A 174 -1.34 16.05 3.65
N CYS A 175 -1.61 15.89 2.35
CA CYS A 175 -2.19 16.93 1.53
C CYS A 175 -3.62 17.27 1.96
N ARG A 176 -3.85 18.53 2.32
CA ARG A 176 -5.18 19.05 2.66
C ARG A 176 -5.86 19.81 1.52
N CYS A 177 -5.07 20.39 0.62
CA CYS A 177 -5.54 21.28 -0.44
C CYS A 177 -6.13 20.55 -1.65
N GLY A 178 -5.94 19.23 -1.77
CA GLY A 178 -6.44 18.42 -2.89
C GLY A 178 -5.63 18.54 -4.19
N ALA A 179 -4.53 19.28 -4.21
CA ALA A 179 -3.80 19.58 -5.46
C ALA A 179 -2.40 18.99 -5.56
N SER A 180 -1.88 18.37 -4.49
CA SER A 180 -0.56 17.73 -4.53
C SER A 180 -0.48 16.70 -5.66
N GLN A 181 0.66 16.61 -6.32
CA GLN A 181 0.99 15.56 -7.27
C GLN A 181 1.56 14.31 -6.59
N LEU A 182 1.88 14.41 -5.29
CA LEU A 182 2.39 13.32 -4.45
C LEU A 182 1.34 12.76 -3.50
N LYS A 183 0.04 12.95 -3.78
CA LYS A 183 -1.05 12.48 -2.90
C LYS A 183 -0.83 11.01 -2.51
N PRO A 184 -1.01 10.67 -1.22
CA PRO A 184 -1.62 11.48 -0.17
C PRO A 184 -0.68 12.49 0.50
N TRP A 185 0.59 12.56 0.12
CA TRP A 185 1.58 13.46 0.70
C TRP A 185 1.42 14.89 0.18
N CYS A 186 1.66 15.89 1.03
CA CYS A 186 1.78 17.29 0.61
C CYS A 186 3.07 17.46 -0.17
N ASP A 187 3.05 18.24 -1.26
CA ASP A 187 4.22 18.63 -2.09
C ASP A 187 4.49 20.15 -2.06
N GLY A 188 3.80 20.90 -1.19
CA GLY A 188 3.87 22.37 -1.12
C GLY A 188 2.94 23.10 -2.10
N SER A 189 2.18 22.41 -2.96
CA SER A 189 1.27 23.03 -3.94
C SER A 189 0.25 23.99 -3.33
N HIS A 190 -0.05 23.87 -2.04
CA HIS A 190 -0.99 24.71 -1.33
C HIS A 190 -0.55 26.20 -1.29
N HIS A 191 0.75 26.49 -1.30
CA HIS A 191 1.28 27.85 -1.36
C HIS A 191 0.97 28.53 -2.70
N ALA A 192 1.26 27.84 -3.81
CA ALA A 192 1.02 28.38 -5.15
C ALA A 192 -0.48 28.60 -5.44
N LEU A 193 -1.34 27.79 -4.81
CA LEU A 193 -2.79 27.90 -4.97
C LEU A 193 -3.44 28.94 -4.06
N GLY A 194 -2.74 29.44 -3.03
CA GLY A 194 -3.37 30.24 -1.98
C GLY A 194 -4.50 29.48 -1.28
N PHE A 195 -4.25 28.20 -0.94
CA PHE A 195 -5.24 27.37 -0.26
C PHE A 195 -5.67 28.01 1.06
N SER A 196 -6.97 27.98 1.37
CA SER A 196 -7.50 28.44 2.65
C SER A 196 -8.09 27.29 3.47
N GLY A 197 -7.62 27.19 4.71
CA GLY A 197 -8.06 26.26 5.74
C GLY A 197 -9.31 26.72 6.50
N SER A 198 -9.84 27.90 6.23
CA SER A 198 -10.98 28.47 6.97
C SER A 198 -12.27 27.65 6.82
N LYS A 199 -13.10 27.70 7.87
CA LYS A 199 -14.48 27.17 7.85
C LYS A 199 -15.38 28.09 7.03
N ASP A 200 -16.31 27.49 6.32
CA ASP A 200 -17.36 28.20 5.60
C ASP A 200 -18.40 28.74 6.61
N PRO A 201 -18.82 30.01 6.52
CA PRO A 201 -19.94 30.55 7.30
C PRO A 201 -21.25 29.80 7.08
N ASP A 202 -21.48 29.27 5.87
CA ASP A 202 -22.71 28.58 5.47
C ASP A 202 -22.66 27.06 5.72
N ARG A 203 -21.68 26.58 6.48
CA ARG A 203 -21.59 25.17 6.88
C ARG A 203 -22.84 24.75 7.67
N VAL A 204 -23.15 23.45 7.64
CA VAL A 204 -24.19 22.87 8.48
C VAL A 204 -23.89 23.17 9.96
N PRO A 205 -24.82 23.80 10.70
CA PRO A 205 -24.58 24.23 12.06
C PRO A 205 -24.40 23.04 13.01
N ASP A 206 -23.69 23.30 14.12
CA ASP A 206 -23.59 22.35 15.22
C ASP A 206 -24.97 22.17 15.87
N ARG A 207 -25.53 20.97 15.75
CA ARG A 207 -26.81 20.59 16.33
C ARG A 207 -26.85 19.09 16.57
N LEU A 208 -26.92 18.69 17.84
CA LEU A 208 -27.10 17.31 18.25
C LEU A 208 -28.59 16.98 18.38
N ASP A 209 -29.11 16.23 17.42
CA ASP A 209 -30.48 15.70 17.47
C ASP A 209 -30.50 14.33 18.17
N SER A 210 -31.58 14.02 18.87
CA SER A 210 -31.78 12.77 19.61
C SER A 210 -33.09 12.10 19.19
N TYR A 211 -33.04 10.79 18.96
CA TYR A 211 -34.16 9.99 18.47
C TYR A 211 -34.41 8.82 19.42
N GLU A 212 -35.52 8.87 20.14
CA GLU A 212 -35.89 7.85 21.11
C GLU A 212 -36.39 6.57 20.43
N GLY A 213 -35.78 5.43 20.79
CA GLY A 213 -36.24 4.09 20.44
C GLY A 213 -36.63 3.28 21.67
N GLN A 214 -37.12 2.05 21.47
CA GLN A 214 -37.56 1.18 22.57
C GLN A 214 -36.40 0.69 23.47
N HIS A 215 -35.18 0.59 22.92
CA HIS A 215 -34.03 -0.02 23.60
C HIS A 215 -32.79 0.87 23.66
N LEU A 216 -32.80 1.98 22.92
CA LEU A 216 -31.69 2.92 22.82
C LEU A 216 -32.20 4.26 22.29
N ILE A 217 -31.41 5.31 22.51
CA ILE A 217 -31.56 6.63 21.92
C ILE A 217 -30.44 6.78 20.88
N VAL A 218 -30.77 7.16 19.66
CA VAL A 218 -29.76 7.48 18.63
C VAL A 218 -29.48 8.97 18.67
N THR A 219 -28.22 9.36 18.64
CA THR A 219 -27.81 10.76 18.50
C THR A 219 -27.20 10.99 17.12
N ASP A 220 -27.48 12.15 16.52
CA ASP A 220 -26.95 12.54 15.21
C ASP A 220 -26.58 14.02 15.22
N ASN A 221 -25.38 14.34 14.74
CA ASN A 221 -24.98 15.71 14.46
C ASN A 221 -24.62 15.88 12.99
N ARG A 222 -25.57 16.41 12.21
CA ARG A 222 -25.40 16.64 10.77
C ARG A 222 -24.26 17.60 10.45
N GLY A 223 -23.89 18.51 11.35
CA GLY A 223 -22.73 19.38 11.20
C GLY A 223 -21.39 18.65 11.22
N THR A 224 -21.34 17.45 11.81
CA THR A 224 -20.16 16.58 11.86
C THR A 224 -20.12 15.59 10.68
N CYS A 225 -21.26 15.33 10.03
CA CYS A 225 -21.39 14.27 9.04
C CYS A 225 -20.49 14.49 7.82
N ALA A 226 -19.65 13.49 7.50
CA ALA A 226 -18.85 13.48 6.27
C ALA A 226 -19.61 12.92 5.05
N HIS A 227 -20.90 12.57 5.21
CA HIS A 227 -21.75 12.00 4.17
C HIS A 227 -21.16 10.72 3.52
N SER A 228 -20.61 9.81 4.33
CA SER A 228 -19.94 8.60 3.83
C SER A 228 -20.87 7.49 3.34
N GLY A 229 -22.16 7.54 3.66
CA GLY A 229 -23.14 6.49 3.29
C GLY A 229 -23.14 5.23 4.17
N PHE A 230 -22.18 5.07 5.09
CA PHE A 230 -22.01 3.83 5.88
C PHE A 230 -23.26 3.44 6.69
N CYS A 231 -23.96 4.42 7.25
CA CYS A 231 -25.19 4.17 8.00
C CYS A 231 -26.38 3.81 7.10
N THR A 232 -26.54 4.50 5.97
CA THR A 232 -27.63 4.27 5.01
C THR A 232 -27.45 2.93 4.29
N ASP A 233 -26.22 2.55 3.96
CA ASP A 233 -25.93 1.27 3.30
C ASP A 233 -26.17 0.08 4.24
N ARG A 234 -25.90 0.28 5.54
CA ARG A 234 -25.98 -0.79 6.54
C ARG A 234 -27.38 -1.01 7.08
N ALA A 235 -28.11 0.06 7.36
CA ALA A 235 -29.44 0.00 7.97
C ALA A 235 -30.37 1.05 7.33
N PRO A 236 -30.70 0.90 6.03
CA PRO A 236 -31.44 1.91 5.24
C PRO A 236 -32.84 2.20 5.78
N THR A 237 -33.45 1.24 6.50
CA THR A 237 -34.75 1.42 7.14
C THR A 237 -34.66 2.23 8.44
N ALA A 238 -33.50 2.26 9.10
CA ALA A 238 -33.25 3.06 10.29
C ALA A 238 -32.62 4.43 9.96
N PHE A 239 -31.81 4.53 8.90
CA PHE A 239 -31.17 5.76 8.44
C PHE A 239 -31.65 6.07 7.02
N ARG A 240 -32.57 7.02 6.89
CA ARG A 240 -33.39 7.22 5.70
C ARG A 240 -32.97 8.49 4.96
N SER A 241 -32.22 8.35 3.87
CA SER A 241 -31.72 9.49 3.09
C SER A 241 -32.82 10.29 2.39
N ASP A 242 -34.00 9.71 2.21
CA ASP A 242 -35.15 10.25 1.48
C ASP A 242 -36.35 10.57 2.37
N ALA A 243 -36.21 10.52 3.70
CA ALA A 243 -37.32 10.73 4.61
C ALA A 243 -36.94 11.54 5.87
N GLU A 244 -37.92 12.25 6.41
CA GLU A 244 -37.82 12.95 7.69
C GLU A 244 -38.73 12.29 8.75
N PRO A 245 -38.27 12.11 10.01
CA PRO A 245 -36.90 12.32 10.47
C PRO A 245 -35.88 11.40 9.80
N PHE A 246 -34.65 11.87 9.58
CA PHE A 246 -33.56 11.05 9.02
C PHE A 246 -33.39 9.70 9.76
N VAL A 247 -33.47 9.70 11.09
CA VAL A 247 -33.32 8.49 11.92
C VAL A 247 -34.69 7.95 12.35
N ALA A 248 -34.89 6.65 12.16
CA ALA A 248 -36.02 5.88 12.66
C ALA A 248 -35.50 4.70 13.51
N PRO A 249 -35.39 4.84 14.86
CA PRO A 249 -34.79 3.81 15.71
C PRO A 249 -35.49 2.44 15.68
N ALA A 250 -36.77 2.39 15.28
CA ALA A 250 -37.52 1.14 15.10
C ALA A 250 -37.23 0.44 13.76
N GLY A 251 -36.46 1.05 12.87
CA GLY A 251 -36.20 0.56 11.52
C GLY A 251 -35.18 -0.57 11.44
N ALA A 252 -34.40 -0.82 12.49
CA ALA A 252 -33.41 -1.89 12.54
C ALA A 252 -33.27 -2.44 13.96
N ARG A 253 -32.56 -3.55 14.11
CA ARG A 253 -32.27 -4.09 15.45
C ARG A 253 -31.30 -3.17 16.20
N ALA A 254 -31.40 -3.16 17.52
CA ALA A 254 -30.53 -2.35 18.38
C ALA A 254 -29.03 -2.58 18.11
N ASP A 255 -28.63 -3.84 17.94
CA ASP A 255 -27.23 -4.19 17.66
C ASP A 255 -26.75 -3.73 16.27
N GLU A 256 -27.64 -3.64 15.28
CA GLU A 256 -27.31 -3.11 13.95
C GLU A 256 -27.13 -1.59 13.99
N ILE A 257 -27.97 -0.88 14.74
CA ILE A 257 -27.87 0.58 14.94
C ILE A 257 -26.59 0.93 15.70
N ILE A 258 -26.28 0.20 16.78
CA ILE A 258 -25.03 0.39 17.54
C ILE A 258 -23.81 0.20 16.63
N ARG A 259 -23.81 -0.84 15.78
CA ARG A 259 -22.72 -1.04 14.82
C ARG A 259 -22.64 0.10 13.80
N ALA A 260 -23.78 0.58 13.27
CA ALA A 260 -23.80 1.71 12.35
C ALA A 260 -23.25 3.01 12.98
N ALA A 261 -23.56 3.27 14.26
CA ALA A 261 -23.02 4.41 15.00
C ALA A 261 -21.50 4.27 15.20
N ARG A 262 -21.03 3.10 15.66
CA ARG A 262 -19.60 2.80 15.85
C ARG A 262 -18.77 2.85 14.55
N ASP A 263 -19.39 2.50 13.43
CA ASP A 263 -18.76 2.48 12.10
C ASP A 263 -18.89 3.84 11.37
N CYS A 264 -19.54 4.85 11.98
CA CYS A 264 -19.70 6.18 11.38
C CYS A 264 -18.33 6.88 11.26
N PRO A 265 -17.73 7.03 10.06
CA PRO A 265 -16.32 7.46 9.95
C PRO A 265 -16.05 8.88 10.44
N SER A 266 -17.08 9.73 10.47
CA SER A 266 -16.95 11.09 10.97
C SER A 266 -17.25 11.23 12.46
N GLY A 267 -17.77 10.18 13.12
CA GLY A 267 -18.25 10.26 14.49
C GLY A 267 -19.46 11.17 14.65
N ALA A 268 -20.30 11.28 13.61
CA ALA A 268 -21.50 12.10 13.63
C ALA A 268 -22.70 11.39 14.29
N LEU A 269 -22.69 10.06 14.29
CA LEU A 269 -23.72 9.22 14.90
C LEU A 269 -23.22 8.67 16.23
N GLY A 270 -24.07 8.72 17.23
CA GLY A 270 -23.87 8.08 18.53
C GLY A 270 -25.12 7.31 18.97
N TYR A 271 -25.02 6.68 20.13
CA TYR A 271 -26.15 6.03 20.78
C TYR A 271 -26.04 6.13 22.30
N LYS A 272 -27.17 5.99 22.97
CA LYS A 272 -27.25 5.84 24.42
C LYS A 272 -28.20 4.69 24.76
N LEU A 273 -27.86 3.89 25.76
CA LEU A 273 -28.78 2.88 26.28
C LEU A 273 -29.71 3.49 27.34
N HIS A 274 -29.20 4.50 28.04
CA HIS A 274 -29.91 5.31 29.03
C HIS A 274 -29.60 6.80 28.82
N GLU A 275 -30.54 7.69 29.13
CA GLU A 275 -30.37 9.15 28.93
C GLU A 275 -29.10 9.73 29.59
N GLN A 276 -28.66 9.12 30.69
CA GLN A 276 -27.49 9.55 31.47
C GLN A 276 -26.16 9.06 30.89
N ASP A 277 -26.20 8.18 29.89
CA ASP A 277 -24.98 7.68 29.25
C ASP A 277 -24.22 8.84 28.58
N PRO A 278 -22.88 8.78 28.59
CA PRO A 278 -22.07 9.78 27.93
C PRO A 278 -22.27 9.73 26.40
N ASP A 279 -22.03 10.86 25.74
CA ASP A 279 -22.18 10.96 24.27
C ASP A 279 -21.12 10.15 23.50
N ASP A 280 -20.06 9.68 24.17
CA ASP A 280 -18.94 8.92 23.61
C ASP A 280 -19.14 7.40 23.64
N ALA A 281 -20.35 6.90 23.92
CA ALA A 281 -20.61 5.45 23.99
C ALA A 281 -20.34 4.69 22.66
N ALA A 282 -20.21 5.41 21.54
CA ALA A 282 -19.80 4.87 20.24
C ALA A 282 -18.28 4.78 20.04
N ASP A 283 -17.47 5.40 20.91
CA ASP A 283 -16.02 5.37 20.82
C ASP A 283 -15.47 3.97 21.13
N GLN A 284 -14.39 3.60 20.43
CA GLN A 284 -13.82 2.26 20.46
C GLN A 284 -12.34 2.27 20.85
N THR A 285 -11.89 1.32 21.66
CA THR A 285 -10.45 1.14 21.88
C THR A 285 -9.82 0.39 20.72
N ARG A 286 -9.01 1.07 19.91
CA ARG A 286 -8.22 0.50 18.80
C ARG A 286 -6.91 1.25 18.62
N GLU A 287 -5.97 0.63 17.90
CA GLU A 287 -4.67 1.23 17.61
C GLU A 287 -4.81 2.51 16.76
N PRO A 288 -3.96 3.52 16.99
CA PRO A 288 -3.88 4.73 16.18
C PRO A 288 -3.66 4.41 14.68
N ALA A 289 -4.60 4.82 13.83
CA ALA A 289 -4.47 4.62 12.38
C ALA A 289 -5.12 5.74 11.57
N ILE A 290 -4.56 5.95 10.37
CA ILE A 290 -5.10 6.85 9.33
C ILE A 290 -5.36 6.04 8.07
N GLU A 291 -6.60 6.06 7.58
CA GLU A 291 -6.98 5.49 6.29
C GLU A 291 -7.17 6.63 5.27
N VAL A 292 -6.54 6.50 4.11
CA VAL A 292 -6.75 7.36 2.94
C VAL A 292 -7.89 6.77 2.13
N SER A 293 -9.12 7.25 2.35
CA SER A 293 -10.26 6.75 1.58
C SER A 293 -10.22 7.24 0.13
N LEU A 294 -10.59 6.36 -0.80
CA LEU A 294 -10.62 6.65 -2.24
C LEU A 294 -11.48 7.88 -2.51
N ASP A 295 -10.91 8.86 -3.23
CA ASP A 295 -11.62 10.08 -3.64
C ASP A 295 -12.24 10.86 -2.47
N GLY A 296 -11.77 10.58 -1.25
CA GLY A 296 -12.45 10.96 -0.03
C GLY A 296 -11.53 11.53 1.05
N PRO A 297 -12.05 11.68 2.28
CA PRO A 297 -11.28 12.20 3.41
C PRO A 297 -10.20 11.22 3.92
N TYR A 298 -9.34 11.73 4.80
CA TYR A 298 -8.58 10.88 5.72
C TYR A 298 -9.49 10.46 6.87
N ARG A 299 -9.54 9.16 7.18
CA ARG A 299 -10.29 8.63 8.33
C ARG A 299 -9.33 8.33 9.45
N ILE A 300 -9.50 9.03 10.57
CA ILE A 300 -8.64 8.95 11.74
C ILE A 300 -9.33 8.05 12.76
N THR A 301 -8.58 7.14 13.37
CA THR A 301 -9.06 6.19 14.38
C THR A 301 -8.02 5.97 15.47
N GLY A 302 -8.41 5.43 16.62
CA GLY A 302 -7.54 5.13 17.75
C GLY A 302 -7.18 6.33 18.60
N ALA A 303 -8.09 7.30 18.70
CA ALA A 303 -7.96 8.50 19.55
C ALA A 303 -6.67 9.30 19.29
N ILE A 304 -6.27 9.43 18.02
CA ILE A 304 -5.14 10.27 17.63
C ILE A 304 -5.46 11.73 17.96
N GLY A 305 -4.58 12.37 18.74
CA GLY A 305 -4.71 13.78 19.10
C GLY A 305 -4.69 14.70 17.87
N LEU A 306 -5.59 15.67 17.84
CA LEU A 306 -5.68 16.70 16.81
C LEU A 306 -5.49 18.07 17.45
N ILE A 307 -4.49 18.82 16.98
CA ILE A 307 -4.21 20.20 17.40
C ILE A 307 -4.18 21.15 16.20
N ASP A 308 -4.47 22.42 16.42
CA ASP A 308 -4.27 23.49 15.43
C ASP A 308 -2.81 23.97 15.41
N ASP A 309 -2.56 25.01 14.61
CA ASP A 309 -1.25 25.62 14.40
C ASP A 309 -0.67 26.25 15.68
N GLU A 310 -1.54 26.73 16.56
CA GLU A 310 -1.20 27.27 17.89
C GLU A 310 -1.04 26.18 18.97
N GLY A 311 -1.41 24.93 18.66
CA GLY A 311 -1.33 23.79 19.57
C GLY A 311 -2.57 23.58 20.45
N ASN A 312 -3.68 24.28 20.16
CA ASN A 312 -4.96 24.09 20.83
C ASN A 312 -5.73 22.92 20.21
N THR A 313 -6.64 22.32 20.97
CA THR A 313 -7.57 21.33 20.40
C THR A 313 -8.67 22.05 19.60
N PRO A 314 -8.88 21.75 18.31
CA PRO A 314 -9.91 22.40 17.53
C PRO A 314 -11.31 22.16 18.10
N ALA A 315 -12.15 23.18 18.09
CA ALA A 315 -13.55 23.05 18.51
C ALA A 315 -14.27 21.98 17.68
N ARG A 316 -14.87 21.02 18.39
CA ARG A 316 -15.71 19.94 17.84
C ARG A 316 -17.17 20.22 18.14
N ASN A 317 -18.03 19.74 17.25
CA ASN A 317 -19.47 19.82 17.42
C ASN A 317 -19.94 18.90 18.56
N ALA A 318 -21.10 19.17 19.12
CA ALA A 318 -21.68 18.36 20.19
C ALA A 318 -21.88 16.89 19.77
N GLY A 319 -21.51 15.95 20.64
CA GLY A 319 -21.60 14.52 20.39
C GLY A 319 -20.60 13.96 19.37
N ALA A 320 -19.65 14.77 18.87
CA ALA A 320 -18.61 14.27 17.97
C ALA A 320 -17.64 13.34 18.71
N SER A 321 -17.34 12.20 18.10
CA SER A 321 -16.34 11.25 18.61
C SER A 321 -14.97 11.92 18.80
N LEU A 322 -14.27 11.55 19.88
CA LEU A 322 -12.87 11.90 20.10
C LEU A 322 -11.94 10.77 19.62
N GLU A 323 -12.47 9.57 19.50
CA GLU A 323 -11.77 8.39 19.05
C GLU A 323 -11.56 8.34 17.53
N HIS A 324 -12.58 8.70 16.75
CA HIS A 324 -12.52 8.70 15.30
C HIS A 324 -13.17 9.92 14.66
N PHE A 325 -12.62 10.35 13.52
CA PHE A 325 -13.13 11.51 12.79
C PHE A 325 -12.58 11.53 11.36
N SER A 326 -13.20 12.33 10.49
CA SER A 326 -12.80 12.45 9.08
C SER A 326 -12.21 13.83 8.78
N LEU A 327 -10.98 13.88 8.27
CA LEU A 327 -10.28 15.11 7.87
C LEU A 327 -10.39 15.35 6.35
N CYS A 328 -10.61 16.61 5.96
CA CYS A 328 -10.79 17.00 4.57
C CYS A 328 -9.49 16.87 3.76
N ARG A 329 -9.53 16.12 2.66
CA ARG A 329 -8.40 15.97 1.73
C ARG A 329 -8.51 16.77 0.43
N CYS A 330 -9.74 17.12 0.02
CA CYS A 330 -10.01 17.77 -1.27
C CYS A 330 -9.85 19.30 -1.27
N GLY A 331 -9.58 19.92 -0.12
CA GLY A 331 -9.53 21.37 0.04
C GLY A 331 -10.89 22.11 -0.03
N LYS A 332 -12.00 21.43 -0.34
CA LYS A 332 -13.33 22.06 -0.56
C LYS A 332 -14.34 21.87 0.58
N SER A 333 -13.98 21.23 1.69
CA SER A 333 -14.92 21.07 2.81
C SER A 333 -15.41 22.42 3.37
N GLN A 334 -16.69 22.50 3.72
CA GLN A 334 -17.26 23.65 4.43
C GLN A 334 -16.93 23.65 5.93
N ASN A 335 -16.65 22.49 6.52
CA ASN A 335 -16.36 22.35 7.96
C ASN A 335 -14.89 22.04 8.27
N LYS A 336 -13.95 22.64 7.53
CA LYS A 336 -12.50 22.40 7.71
C LYS A 336 -12.07 22.59 9.18
N PRO A 337 -11.16 21.77 9.73
CA PRO A 337 -10.39 20.72 9.05
C PRO A 337 -11.19 19.43 8.80
N PHE A 338 -12.41 19.31 9.30
CA PHE A 338 -13.24 18.12 9.13
C PHE A 338 -13.86 18.04 7.73
N CYS A 339 -14.16 16.83 7.29
CA CYS A 339 -14.85 16.59 6.03
C CYS A 339 -16.36 16.84 6.18
N SER A 340 -16.95 17.55 5.22
CA SER A 340 -18.39 17.83 5.13
C SER A 340 -19.07 17.06 3.98
N GLY A 341 -18.36 16.15 3.31
CA GLY A 341 -18.85 15.46 2.12
C GLY A 341 -18.70 16.23 0.81
N MET A 342 -18.22 17.49 0.85
CA MET A 342 -18.05 18.32 -0.36
C MET A 342 -17.13 17.76 -1.44
N HIS A 343 -16.33 16.72 -1.16
CA HIS A 343 -15.48 16.07 -2.16
C HIS A 343 -16.30 15.46 -3.30
N TRP A 344 -17.51 14.96 -3.03
CA TRP A 344 -18.44 14.48 -4.07
C TRP A 344 -18.86 15.59 -5.03
N TYR A 345 -19.27 16.74 -4.49
CA TYR A 345 -19.69 17.88 -5.31
C TYR A 345 -18.53 18.61 -5.98
N ALA A 346 -17.32 18.49 -5.41
CA ALA A 346 -16.10 19.03 -5.97
C ALA A 346 -15.44 18.12 -7.01
N ASP A 347 -16.02 16.94 -7.27
CA ASP A 347 -15.48 15.94 -8.21
C ASP A 347 -14.00 15.61 -7.92
N PHE A 348 -13.70 15.43 -6.63
CA PHE A 348 -12.34 15.19 -6.19
C PHE A 348 -11.94 13.74 -6.48
N HIS A 349 -10.86 13.57 -7.23
CA HIS A 349 -10.32 12.26 -7.56
C HIS A 349 -8.86 12.11 -7.14
N ASP A 350 -8.52 10.89 -6.72
CA ASP A 350 -7.16 10.41 -6.65
C ASP A 350 -6.55 10.24 -8.07
N PRO A 351 -5.21 10.19 -8.18
CA PRO A 351 -4.56 9.83 -9.44
C PRO A 351 -5.13 8.52 -9.99
N GLN A 352 -5.39 8.50 -11.30
CA GLN A 352 -6.05 7.37 -11.96
C GLN A 352 -5.23 6.08 -11.76
N PRO A 353 -5.85 4.97 -11.31
CA PRO A 353 -5.18 3.68 -11.24
C PRO A 353 -4.89 3.14 -12.66
N ALA A 354 -4.07 2.09 -12.74
CA ALA A 354 -3.74 1.45 -14.01
C ALA A 354 -4.98 0.97 -14.80
N ASP A 355 -4.87 0.91 -16.13
CA ASP A 355 -5.99 0.62 -17.06
C ASP A 355 -6.74 -0.70 -16.78
N LYS A 356 -6.12 -1.67 -16.09
CA LYS A 356 -6.75 -2.92 -15.67
C LYS A 356 -6.44 -3.20 -14.19
N PRO A 357 -7.45 -3.19 -13.29
CA PRO A 357 -7.22 -3.50 -11.89
C PRO A 357 -6.93 -4.98 -11.69
N THR A 358 -6.16 -5.28 -10.65
CA THR A 358 -6.02 -6.63 -10.09
C THR A 358 -7.34 -7.12 -9.49
N LEU A 359 -7.45 -8.44 -9.26
CA LEU A 359 -8.60 -9.00 -8.54
C LEU A 359 -8.69 -8.45 -7.10
N PHE A 360 -7.54 -8.14 -6.48
CA PHE A 360 -7.47 -7.53 -5.16
C PHE A 360 -8.07 -6.13 -5.15
N GLU A 361 -7.65 -5.28 -6.08
CA GLU A 361 -8.16 -3.92 -6.25
C GLU A 361 -9.67 -3.95 -6.55
N TRP A 362 -10.09 -4.78 -7.51
CA TRP A 362 -11.50 -4.88 -7.89
C TRP A 362 -12.38 -5.40 -6.77
N ALA A 363 -11.89 -6.35 -5.95
CA ALA A 363 -12.62 -6.84 -4.80
C ALA A 363 -12.84 -5.77 -3.71
N GLY A 364 -12.10 -4.66 -3.74
CA GLY A 364 -12.08 -3.63 -2.68
C GLY A 364 -10.99 -3.85 -1.63
N GLY A 365 -9.89 -4.50 -2.02
CA GLY A 365 -8.68 -4.66 -1.23
C GLY A 365 -8.82 -5.56 0.00
N PHE A 366 -7.89 -5.40 0.94
CA PHE A 366 -7.83 -6.18 2.17
C PHE A 366 -9.08 -6.01 3.05
N PRO A 367 -9.65 -4.80 3.23
CA PRO A 367 -10.88 -4.63 4.02
C PRO A 367 -12.04 -5.47 3.50
N ALA A 368 -12.23 -5.56 2.18
CA ALA A 368 -13.30 -6.36 1.59
C ALA A 368 -13.07 -7.86 1.79
N LEU A 369 -11.85 -8.34 1.57
CA LEU A 369 -11.48 -9.74 1.80
C LEU A 369 -11.57 -10.12 3.29
N LEU A 370 -11.26 -9.20 4.19
CA LEU A 370 -11.42 -9.42 5.63
C LEU A 370 -12.89 -9.53 6.04
N ARG A 371 -13.77 -8.69 5.49
CA ARG A 371 -15.23 -8.83 5.72
C ARG A 371 -15.72 -10.19 5.24
N LEU A 372 -15.28 -10.62 4.05
CA LEU A 372 -15.59 -11.93 3.48
C LEU A 372 -15.16 -13.06 4.43
N THR A 373 -13.90 -13.09 4.86
CA THR A 373 -13.40 -14.20 5.67
C THR A 373 -13.99 -14.19 7.07
N ARG A 374 -14.21 -13.02 7.69
CA ARG A 374 -14.91 -12.93 8.99
C ARG A 374 -16.34 -13.43 8.87
N ARG A 375 -17.10 -12.98 7.85
CA ARG A 375 -18.46 -13.48 7.61
C ARG A 375 -18.49 -15.00 7.46
N PHE A 376 -17.56 -15.55 6.71
CA PHE A 376 -17.43 -16.99 6.52
C PHE A 376 -17.13 -17.74 7.84
N TYR A 377 -16.05 -17.37 8.54
CA TYR A 377 -15.57 -18.12 9.69
C TYR A 377 -16.38 -17.87 10.98
N GLU A 378 -16.95 -16.68 11.15
CA GLU A 378 -17.67 -16.30 12.38
C GLU A 378 -19.17 -16.59 12.29
N THR A 379 -19.77 -16.56 11.09
CA THR A 379 -21.21 -16.80 10.92
C THR A 379 -21.50 -18.16 10.32
N HIS A 380 -20.91 -18.47 9.17
CA HIS A 380 -21.31 -19.65 8.37
C HIS A 380 -20.70 -20.95 8.88
N VAL A 381 -19.39 -20.98 9.12
CA VAL A 381 -18.67 -22.18 9.59
C VAL A 381 -19.23 -22.77 10.88
N PRO A 382 -19.55 -21.99 11.94
CA PRO A 382 -20.06 -22.53 13.19
C PRO A 382 -21.44 -23.20 13.07
N THR A 383 -22.22 -22.83 12.05
CA THR A 383 -23.55 -23.39 11.79
C THR A 383 -23.53 -24.70 10.99
N GLU A 384 -22.37 -25.07 10.46
CA GLU A 384 -22.22 -26.15 9.48
C GLU A 384 -21.40 -27.30 10.07
N PRO A 385 -22.03 -28.42 10.50
CA PRO A 385 -21.35 -29.46 11.28
C PRO A 385 -20.07 -30.01 10.65
N LEU A 386 -20.05 -30.17 9.31
CA LEU A 386 -18.90 -30.70 8.58
C LEU A 386 -17.65 -29.80 8.63
N LEU A 387 -17.84 -28.49 8.74
CA LEU A 387 -16.75 -27.50 8.82
C LEU A 387 -16.49 -27.03 10.24
N GLY A 388 -17.52 -26.97 11.08
CA GLY A 388 -17.42 -26.53 12.47
C GLY A 388 -16.35 -27.30 13.25
N ASP A 389 -16.31 -28.63 13.10
CA ASP A 389 -15.28 -29.46 13.75
C ASP A 389 -13.87 -29.22 13.20
N LEU A 390 -13.74 -29.01 11.87
CA LEU A 390 -12.46 -28.78 11.20
C LEU A 390 -11.81 -27.46 11.65
N PHE A 391 -12.62 -26.44 11.95
CA PHE A 391 -12.19 -25.11 12.35
C PHE A 391 -12.41 -24.79 13.83
N GLY A 392 -12.96 -25.71 14.63
CA GLY A 392 -13.32 -25.46 16.04
C GLY A 392 -12.14 -25.12 16.97
N ARG A 393 -10.90 -25.29 16.51
CA ARG A 393 -9.66 -24.91 17.22
C ARG A 393 -8.83 -23.86 16.46
N MET A 394 -9.43 -23.17 15.50
CA MET A 394 -8.72 -22.12 14.76
C MET A 394 -8.33 -20.98 15.69
N SER A 395 -7.22 -20.31 15.37
CA SER A 395 -6.82 -19.09 16.07
C SER A 395 -7.84 -17.98 15.81
N PRO A 396 -8.09 -17.06 16.76
CA PRO A 396 -8.98 -15.92 16.55
C PRO A 396 -8.61 -15.05 15.34
N ASP A 397 -7.32 -14.98 14.99
CA ASP A 397 -6.79 -14.21 13.86
C ASP A 397 -6.76 -14.99 12.52
N HIS A 398 -7.40 -16.17 12.47
CA HIS A 398 -7.47 -16.99 11.27
C HIS A 398 -8.16 -16.28 10.08
N PRO A 399 -9.29 -15.55 10.25
CA PRO A 399 -9.91 -14.78 9.16
C PRO A 399 -8.95 -13.77 8.51
N GLU A 400 -8.16 -13.06 9.31
CA GLU A 400 -7.18 -12.07 8.88
C GLU A 400 -6.05 -12.72 8.08
N ARG A 401 -5.56 -13.89 8.53
CA ARG A 401 -4.53 -14.65 7.81
C ARG A 401 -5.03 -15.10 6.44
N VAL A 402 -6.27 -15.60 6.35
CA VAL A 402 -6.84 -16.03 5.08
C VAL A 402 -7.11 -14.85 4.16
N ALA A 403 -7.58 -13.71 4.68
CA ALA A 403 -7.77 -12.50 3.88
C ALA A 403 -6.44 -11.98 3.32
N SER A 404 -5.38 -12.00 4.14
CA SER A 404 -4.03 -11.63 3.72
C SER A 404 -3.49 -12.58 2.64
N TRP A 405 -3.72 -13.89 2.78
CA TRP A 405 -3.38 -14.89 1.75
C TRP A 405 -4.10 -14.61 0.43
N LEU A 406 -5.42 -14.45 0.47
CA LEU A 406 -6.22 -14.12 -0.71
C LEU A 406 -5.76 -12.81 -1.35
N GLY A 407 -5.45 -11.80 -0.53
CA GLY A 407 -4.99 -10.49 -1.01
C GLY A 407 -3.71 -10.59 -1.82
N GLN A 408 -2.70 -11.29 -1.31
CA GLN A 408 -1.45 -11.51 -2.03
C GLN A 408 -1.66 -12.34 -3.31
N VAL A 409 -2.51 -13.37 -3.25
CA VAL A 409 -2.80 -14.21 -4.43
C VAL A 409 -3.50 -13.42 -5.53
N PHE A 410 -4.43 -12.53 -5.17
CA PHE A 410 -5.22 -11.72 -6.09
C PHE A 410 -4.50 -10.47 -6.62
N GLY A 411 -3.19 -10.36 -6.39
CA GLY A 411 -2.35 -9.30 -6.94
C GLY A 411 -2.05 -8.14 -5.98
N GLY A 412 -2.46 -8.26 -4.71
CA GLY A 412 -2.04 -7.33 -3.65
C GLY A 412 -0.58 -7.51 -3.25
N THR A 413 -0.15 -6.74 -2.25
CA THR A 413 1.24 -6.77 -1.72
C THR A 413 1.60 -8.13 -1.12
N PRO A 414 2.89 -8.46 -0.96
CA PRO A 414 3.35 -9.71 -0.33
C PRO A 414 3.11 -9.79 1.19
N ALA A 415 2.09 -9.10 1.72
CA ALA A 415 1.82 -8.95 3.15
C ALA A 415 1.68 -10.29 3.89
N TYR A 416 1.14 -11.34 3.25
CA TYR A 416 1.07 -12.66 3.88
C TYR A 416 2.45 -13.30 3.97
N SER A 417 3.23 -13.25 2.89
CA SER A 417 4.62 -13.74 2.89
C SER A 417 5.44 -13.07 3.98
N ASP A 418 5.41 -11.75 4.05
CA ASP A 418 6.26 -10.97 4.95
C ASP A 418 5.91 -11.23 6.41
N ARG A 419 4.61 -11.35 6.73
CA ARG A 419 4.15 -11.51 8.11
C ARG A 419 4.06 -12.96 8.58
N TYR A 420 3.76 -13.90 7.69
CA TYR A 420 3.43 -15.27 8.07
C TYR A 420 4.38 -16.31 7.48
N GLY A 421 5.29 -15.96 6.58
CA GLY A 421 6.26 -16.89 5.99
C GLY A 421 5.78 -17.58 4.70
N GLY A 422 4.73 -17.05 4.07
CA GLY A 422 4.37 -17.42 2.70
C GLY A 422 3.86 -18.85 2.54
N TYR A 423 4.10 -19.44 1.37
CA TYR A 423 3.54 -20.73 0.98
C TYR A 423 3.86 -21.87 1.95
N GLU A 424 5.10 -21.92 2.46
CA GLU A 424 5.55 -22.94 3.41
C GLU A 424 4.68 -22.95 4.67
N ARG A 425 4.43 -21.76 5.23
CA ARG A 425 3.52 -21.61 6.36
C ARG A 425 2.11 -22.08 6.01
N MET A 426 1.56 -21.63 4.88
CA MET A 426 0.20 -21.99 4.47
C MET A 426 0.01 -23.50 4.38
N ILE A 427 0.93 -24.21 3.73
CA ILE A 427 0.89 -25.68 3.65
C ILE A 427 0.97 -26.32 5.02
N SER A 428 1.87 -25.86 5.90
CA SER A 428 2.04 -26.46 7.23
C SER A 428 0.74 -26.48 8.03
N GLN A 429 -0.17 -25.54 7.74
CA GLN A 429 -1.47 -25.46 8.39
C GLN A 429 -2.52 -26.42 7.81
N HIS A 430 -2.22 -27.10 6.71
CA HIS A 430 -3.13 -28.05 6.06
C HIS A 430 -2.72 -29.51 6.22
N LEU A 431 -1.45 -29.79 6.56
CA LEU A 431 -0.92 -31.15 6.76
C LEU A 431 -1.71 -31.94 7.81
N ASP A 432 -1.88 -33.24 7.55
CA ASP A 432 -2.51 -34.23 8.44
C ASP A 432 -3.94 -33.90 8.90
N LYS A 433 -4.64 -32.98 8.21
CA LYS A 433 -6.03 -32.63 8.53
C LYS A 433 -7.08 -33.58 7.93
N GLY A 434 -6.71 -34.43 6.98
CA GLY A 434 -7.63 -35.39 6.34
C GLY A 434 -8.87 -34.75 5.71
N ILE A 435 -8.71 -33.60 5.05
CA ILE A 435 -9.82 -32.83 4.47
C ILE A 435 -10.52 -33.66 3.39
N THR A 436 -11.83 -33.84 3.54
CA THR A 436 -12.65 -34.62 2.60
C THR A 436 -13.13 -33.80 1.41
N LEU A 437 -13.54 -34.47 0.32
CA LEU A 437 -14.14 -33.80 -0.85
C LEU A 437 -15.47 -33.12 -0.51
N GLU A 438 -16.24 -33.66 0.42
CA GLU A 438 -17.50 -33.07 0.89
C GLU A 438 -17.26 -31.77 1.65
N GLN A 439 -16.32 -31.78 2.61
CA GLN A 439 -15.89 -30.57 3.32
C GLN A 439 -15.36 -29.51 2.35
N ARG A 440 -14.55 -29.92 1.36
CA ARG A 440 -14.03 -29.02 0.33
C ARG A 440 -15.16 -28.35 -0.46
N ALA A 441 -16.11 -29.13 -0.97
CA ALA A 441 -17.23 -28.60 -1.76
C ALA A 441 -18.09 -27.63 -0.94
N LEU A 442 -18.37 -27.97 0.32
CA LEU A 442 -19.11 -27.11 1.23
C LEU A 442 -18.36 -25.81 1.54
N TRP A 443 -17.05 -25.88 1.75
CA TRP A 443 -16.18 -24.72 1.99
C TRP A 443 -16.25 -23.72 0.82
N VAL A 444 -16.09 -24.21 -0.42
CA VAL A 444 -16.17 -23.35 -1.62
C VAL A 444 -17.56 -22.70 -1.75
N ALA A 445 -18.63 -23.48 -1.55
CA ALA A 445 -20.00 -22.98 -1.67
C ALA A 445 -20.33 -21.91 -0.62
N LEU A 446 -19.94 -22.12 0.63
CA LEU A 446 -20.17 -21.17 1.72
C LEU A 446 -19.33 -19.91 1.57
N LEU A 447 -18.10 -20.00 1.07
CA LEU A 447 -17.27 -18.83 0.82
C LEU A 447 -17.82 -18.00 -0.34
N GLY A 448 -18.37 -18.66 -1.37
CA GLY A 448 -19.14 -18.01 -2.43
C GLY A 448 -20.37 -17.26 -1.89
N ARG A 449 -21.18 -17.91 -1.04
CA ARG A 449 -22.31 -17.25 -0.36
C ARG A 449 -21.87 -16.08 0.52
N SER A 450 -20.76 -16.23 1.24
CA SER A 450 -20.20 -15.15 2.06
C SER A 450 -19.81 -13.93 1.24
N ALA A 451 -19.39 -14.13 -0.02
CA ALA A 451 -19.10 -13.03 -0.93
C ALA A 451 -20.35 -12.27 -1.36
N ASP A 452 -21.51 -12.93 -1.45
CA ASP A 452 -22.80 -12.26 -1.66
C ASP A 452 -23.21 -11.48 -0.41
N ASP A 453 -23.12 -12.11 0.76
CA ASP A 453 -23.52 -11.53 2.05
C ASP A 453 -22.81 -10.21 2.37
N VAL A 454 -21.55 -10.07 1.98
CA VAL A 454 -20.74 -8.86 2.26
C VAL A 454 -20.61 -7.92 1.05
N GLY A 455 -21.34 -8.22 -0.03
CA GLY A 455 -21.43 -7.35 -1.21
C GLY A 455 -20.14 -7.25 -2.03
N LEU A 456 -19.38 -8.33 -2.19
CA LEU A 456 -18.29 -8.34 -3.17
C LEU A 456 -18.85 -8.13 -4.58
N PRO A 457 -18.04 -7.62 -5.54
CA PRO A 457 -18.48 -7.41 -6.92
C PRO A 457 -19.15 -8.65 -7.50
N ALA A 458 -20.31 -8.49 -8.15
CA ALA A 458 -21.13 -9.58 -8.67
C ALA A 458 -21.05 -9.74 -10.20
N ASP A 459 -20.18 -8.98 -10.87
CA ASP A 459 -19.93 -9.10 -12.30
C ASP A 459 -19.39 -10.50 -12.66
N ALA A 460 -19.70 -10.93 -13.88
CA ALA A 460 -19.45 -12.31 -14.30
C ALA A 460 -17.95 -12.61 -14.34
N GLU A 461 -17.15 -11.65 -14.76
CA GLU A 461 -15.70 -11.70 -14.89
C GLU A 461 -15.04 -11.95 -13.53
N PHE A 462 -15.39 -11.14 -12.51
CA PHE A 462 -14.84 -11.28 -11.17
C PHE A 462 -15.31 -12.57 -10.52
N ARG A 463 -16.62 -12.87 -10.60
CA ARG A 463 -17.19 -14.05 -9.95
C ARG A 463 -16.63 -15.35 -10.54
N ALA A 464 -16.42 -15.40 -11.85
CA ALA A 464 -15.74 -16.52 -12.49
C ALA A 464 -14.31 -16.69 -11.95
N ALA A 465 -13.54 -15.59 -11.84
CA ALA A 465 -12.15 -15.62 -11.37
C ALA A 465 -12.02 -16.06 -9.92
N PHE A 466 -12.86 -15.47 -9.06
CA PHE A 466 -12.92 -15.75 -7.65
C PHE A 466 -13.27 -17.22 -7.40
N ILE A 467 -14.36 -17.72 -7.97
CA ILE A 467 -14.79 -19.11 -7.78
C ILE A 467 -13.79 -20.11 -8.37
N ALA A 468 -13.22 -19.84 -9.55
CA ALA A 468 -12.22 -20.71 -10.16
C ALA A 468 -10.99 -20.89 -9.26
N TYR A 469 -10.51 -19.80 -8.64
CA TYR A 469 -9.42 -19.89 -7.67
C TYR A 469 -9.80 -20.71 -6.44
N LEU A 470 -10.98 -20.46 -5.83
CA LEU A 470 -11.42 -21.20 -4.66
C LEU A 470 -11.55 -22.70 -4.95
N GLU A 471 -12.08 -23.04 -6.12
CA GLU A 471 -12.17 -24.41 -6.61
C GLU A 471 -10.77 -25.04 -6.71
N TRP A 472 -9.86 -24.40 -7.44
CA TRP A 472 -8.51 -24.89 -7.67
C TRP A 472 -7.71 -25.01 -6.38
N GLY A 473 -7.66 -23.95 -5.57
CA GLY A 473 -6.87 -23.88 -4.34
C GLY A 473 -7.34 -24.87 -3.28
N SER A 474 -8.65 -25.11 -3.19
CA SER A 474 -9.20 -26.08 -2.24
C SER A 474 -8.89 -27.55 -2.61
N ARG A 475 -8.63 -27.87 -3.88
CA ARG A 475 -8.13 -29.22 -4.27
C ARG A 475 -6.72 -29.46 -3.73
N ILE A 476 -5.86 -28.44 -3.79
CA ILE A 476 -4.50 -28.49 -3.25
C ILE A 476 -4.54 -28.72 -1.74
N ALA A 477 -5.46 -28.06 -1.03
CA ALA A 477 -5.65 -28.28 0.40
C ALA A 477 -6.03 -29.74 0.72
N VAL A 478 -6.92 -30.36 -0.07
CA VAL A 478 -7.28 -31.78 0.08
C VAL A 478 -6.05 -32.67 -0.14
N GLU A 479 -5.31 -32.47 -1.23
CA GLU A 479 -4.12 -33.25 -1.56
C GLU A 479 -3.05 -33.19 -0.45
N ASN A 480 -2.76 -32.00 0.06
CA ASN A 480 -1.75 -31.78 1.10
C ASN A 480 -2.21 -32.22 2.50
N SER A 481 -3.52 -32.38 2.73
CA SER A 481 -4.04 -32.80 4.04
C SER A 481 -3.97 -34.31 4.29
N LYS A 482 -3.65 -35.10 3.27
CA LYS A 482 -3.56 -36.56 3.39
C LYS A 482 -2.40 -36.95 4.33
N PRO A 483 -2.60 -37.96 5.20
CA PRO A 483 -1.54 -38.42 6.10
C PRO A 483 -0.28 -38.86 5.35
N GLY A 484 0.89 -38.41 5.81
CA GLY A 484 2.19 -38.84 5.27
C GLY A 484 2.59 -38.25 3.92
N VAL A 485 1.89 -37.21 3.44
CA VAL A 485 2.30 -36.46 2.24
C VAL A 485 3.39 -35.45 2.60
N HIS A 486 4.41 -35.36 1.75
CA HIS A 486 5.51 -34.40 1.86
C HIS A 486 5.50 -33.45 0.65
N PRO A 487 4.68 -32.38 0.68
CA PRO A 487 4.67 -31.42 -0.42
C PRO A 487 6.01 -30.70 -0.55
N PRO A 488 6.36 -30.19 -1.75
CA PRO A 488 7.61 -29.47 -1.97
C PRO A 488 7.77 -28.31 -0.97
N PRO A 489 8.92 -28.20 -0.27
CA PRO A 489 9.08 -27.30 0.86
C PRO A 489 9.13 -25.82 0.45
N LYS A 490 9.48 -25.52 -0.81
CA LYS A 490 9.56 -24.15 -1.32
C LYS A 490 8.81 -24.02 -2.64
N MET A 491 7.70 -23.29 -2.62
CA MET A 491 7.02 -22.81 -3.82
C MET A 491 6.61 -21.35 -3.61
N PRO A 492 6.53 -20.53 -4.68
CA PRO A 492 6.02 -19.18 -4.56
C PRO A 492 4.54 -19.21 -4.18
N VAL A 493 4.08 -18.15 -3.50
CA VAL A 493 2.64 -17.88 -3.37
C VAL A 493 2.07 -17.74 -4.78
N PRO A 494 0.98 -18.46 -5.14
CA PRO A 494 0.42 -18.38 -6.48
C PRO A 494 -0.06 -16.95 -6.75
N ARG A 495 0.17 -16.46 -7.97
CA ARG A 495 -0.51 -15.26 -8.47
C ARG A 495 -1.68 -15.70 -9.32
N TRP A 496 -2.86 -15.18 -9.02
CA TRP A 496 -4.10 -15.46 -9.72
C TRP A 496 -4.61 -14.21 -10.40
N TRP A 497 -4.92 -14.33 -11.69
CA TRP A 497 -5.40 -13.22 -12.51
C TRP A 497 -6.84 -13.49 -13.01
N TRP A 498 -7.40 -12.52 -13.72
CA TRP A 498 -8.70 -12.65 -14.37
C TRP A 498 -8.76 -13.89 -15.27
N VAL A 499 -9.90 -14.60 -15.26
CA VAL A 499 -10.09 -15.86 -16.02
C VAL A 499 -9.92 -15.65 -17.53
N CYS A 500 -10.10 -14.42 -18.01
CA CYS A 500 -10.04 -14.08 -19.42
C CYS A 500 -8.61 -14.03 -20.02
N ASP A 501 -7.57 -14.32 -19.24
CA ASP A 501 -6.19 -14.55 -19.71
C ASP A 501 -5.58 -15.87 -19.18
N ALA A 502 -6.41 -16.81 -18.68
CA ALA A 502 -5.94 -18.12 -18.21
C ALA A 502 -5.73 -19.08 -19.38
N GLU A 503 -4.48 -19.21 -19.88
CA GLU A 503 -4.15 -20.27 -20.84
C GLU A 503 -4.17 -21.65 -20.14
N PRO A 504 -4.69 -22.74 -20.76
CA PRO A 504 -4.88 -24.04 -20.11
C PRO A 504 -3.58 -24.81 -19.84
N TRP A 505 -2.63 -24.25 -19.05
CA TRP A 505 -1.35 -24.90 -18.69
C TRP A 505 -0.49 -24.07 -17.72
N ALA A 506 -1.04 -23.04 -17.05
CA ALA A 506 -0.30 -22.13 -16.16
C ALA A 506 0.39 -22.81 -14.94
N ARG A 507 0.19 -24.11 -14.71
CA ARG A 507 0.97 -24.90 -13.75
C ARG A 507 1.19 -26.33 -14.26
N ALA A 508 2.41 -26.84 -14.10
CA ALA A 508 2.69 -28.28 -14.23
C ALA A 508 2.10 -29.06 -13.04
N HIS A 509 1.39 -30.15 -13.32
CA HIS A 509 0.79 -31.02 -12.30
C HIS A 509 1.86 -31.64 -11.38
N ALA A 510 1.54 -31.85 -10.09
CA ALA A 510 2.42 -32.57 -9.16
C ALA A 510 2.66 -34.05 -9.55
N THR A 511 1.83 -34.57 -10.44
CA THR A 511 1.94 -35.90 -11.06
C THR A 511 2.24 -35.82 -12.55
N ALA A 512 2.61 -34.64 -13.08
CA ALA A 512 3.09 -34.59 -14.45
C ALA A 512 4.30 -35.50 -14.52
N ASP A 513 4.27 -36.48 -15.43
CA ASP A 513 5.47 -37.22 -15.79
C ASP A 513 6.55 -36.17 -16.03
N VAL A 514 7.67 -36.32 -15.32
CA VAL A 514 8.89 -35.59 -15.62
C VAL A 514 9.02 -35.68 -17.12
N GLU A 515 8.93 -34.56 -17.86
CA GLU A 515 9.17 -34.56 -19.29
C GLU A 515 10.47 -35.34 -19.45
N ALA A 516 10.37 -36.54 -20.02
CA ALA A 516 11.52 -37.41 -20.15
C ALA A 516 12.56 -36.55 -20.83
N GLU A 517 13.71 -36.33 -20.15
CA GLU A 517 14.86 -35.73 -20.78
C GLU A 517 15.03 -36.51 -22.08
N VAL A 518 14.74 -35.87 -23.21
CA VAL A 518 15.03 -36.47 -24.50
C VAL A 518 16.52 -36.67 -24.44
N GLU A 519 16.93 -37.92 -24.30
CA GLU A 519 18.33 -38.31 -24.18
C GLU A 519 18.97 -37.93 -25.51
N ILE A 520 19.56 -36.73 -25.56
CA ILE A 520 20.23 -36.23 -26.76
C ILE A 520 21.46 -37.11 -26.92
N ALA A 521 21.43 -38.04 -27.87
CA ALA A 521 22.59 -38.83 -28.24
C ALA A 521 23.69 -37.86 -28.69
N LEU A 522 24.74 -37.73 -27.88
CA LEU A 522 25.87 -36.86 -28.19
C LEU A 522 26.71 -37.50 -29.30
N PRO A 523 27.15 -36.71 -30.29
CA PRO A 523 27.95 -37.21 -31.40
C PRO A 523 29.28 -37.80 -30.91
N GLY A 524 29.78 -38.80 -31.63
CA GLY A 524 31.07 -39.42 -31.34
C GLY A 524 32.24 -38.42 -31.38
N PRO A 525 33.41 -38.77 -30.81
CA PRO A 525 34.60 -37.91 -30.78
C PRO A 525 35.11 -37.50 -32.18
N GLU A 526 34.86 -38.32 -33.21
CA GLU A 526 35.30 -38.09 -34.61
C GLU A 526 34.14 -37.85 -35.58
N GLU A 527 32.92 -37.63 -35.08
CA GLU A 527 31.74 -37.40 -35.91
C GLU A 527 31.63 -35.94 -36.37
N GLU A 528 31.36 -35.75 -37.66
CA GLU A 528 31.20 -34.44 -38.29
C GLU A 528 29.98 -33.71 -37.71
N LEU A 529 30.21 -32.50 -37.19
CA LEU A 529 29.17 -31.74 -36.49
C LEU A 529 28.34 -30.92 -37.46
N SER A 530 27.01 -30.98 -37.31
CA SER A 530 26.08 -30.14 -38.07
C SER A 530 25.14 -29.43 -37.13
N PHE A 531 24.76 -28.19 -37.50
CA PHE A 531 23.88 -27.40 -36.66
C PHE A 531 22.54 -28.10 -36.42
N ALA A 532 21.92 -28.61 -37.49
CA ALA A 532 20.59 -29.20 -37.42
C ALA A 532 20.51 -30.46 -36.53
N THR A 533 21.55 -31.30 -36.57
CA THR A 533 21.55 -32.61 -35.90
C THR A 533 22.18 -32.55 -34.51
N HIS A 534 23.22 -31.75 -34.33
CA HIS A 534 24.08 -31.83 -33.13
C HIS A 534 24.02 -30.60 -32.23
N VAL A 535 23.64 -29.42 -32.75
CA VAL A 535 23.68 -28.16 -31.97
C VAL A 535 22.28 -27.65 -31.66
N LYS A 536 21.42 -27.57 -32.67
CA LYS A 536 20.02 -27.14 -32.51
C LYS A 536 19.28 -27.92 -31.42
N PRO A 537 19.43 -29.26 -31.29
CA PRO A 537 18.76 -30.01 -30.22
C PRO A 537 19.26 -29.66 -28.81
N LEU A 538 20.48 -29.13 -28.66
CA LEU A 538 21.01 -28.73 -27.36
C LEU A 538 20.28 -27.50 -26.79
N PHE A 539 19.69 -26.66 -27.65
CA PHE A 539 18.88 -25.50 -27.26
C PHE A 539 17.40 -25.87 -27.14
N ARG A 540 16.86 -25.82 -25.91
CA ARG A 540 15.44 -26.08 -25.65
C ARG A 540 14.59 -24.96 -26.24
N LYS A 541 13.30 -25.25 -26.48
CA LYS A 541 12.34 -24.23 -26.94
C LYS A 541 12.33 -23.00 -26.02
N ARG A 542 12.36 -23.23 -24.70
CA ARG A 542 12.46 -22.17 -23.69
C ARG A 542 13.73 -21.33 -23.83
N ASP A 543 14.88 -21.96 -24.07
CA ASP A 543 16.16 -21.25 -24.24
C ASP A 543 16.10 -20.28 -25.42
N ARG A 544 15.54 -20.75 -26.54
CA ARG A 544 15.27 -19.91 -27.72
C ARG A 544 14.35 -18.76 -27.40
N ASP A 545 13.19 -19.03 -26.81
CA ASP A 545 12.19 -18.00 -26.50
C ASP A 545 12.77 -16.93 -25.56
N SER A 546 13.62 -17.31 -24.60
CA SER A 546 14.35 -16.38 -23.73
C SER A 546 15.40 -15.54 -24.45
N MET A 547 15.97 -16.01 -25.57
CA MET A 547 17.00 -15.28 -26.32
C MET A 547 16.48 -14.52 -27.54
N ARG A 548 15.21 -14.72 -27.93
CA ARG A 548 14.60 -14.11 -29.13
C ARG A 548 14.64 -12.57 -29.15
N PHE A 549 14.85 -11.91 -28.02
CA PHE A 549 15.04 -10.46 -27.96
C PHE A 549 16.41 -10.01 -28.47
N ALA A 550 17.41 -10.92 -28.51
CA ALA A 550 18.76 -10.66 -28.97
C ALA A 550 19.05 -11.36 -30.31
N PHE A 551 18.86 -12.68 -30.40
CA PHE A 551 19.05 -13.49 -31.62
C PHE A 551 18.38 -14.87 -31.50
N ASP A 552 18.14 -15.56 -32.61
CA ASP A 552 17.46 -16.85 -32.67
C ASP A 552 18.44 -18.03 -32.50
N LEU A 553 18.35 -18.73 -31.35
CA LEU A 553 19.15 -19.92 -31.06
C LEU A 553 18.85 -21.14 -31.95
N TRP A 554 17.83 -21.09 -32.80
CA TRP A 554 17.57 -22.09 -33.83
C TRP A 554 17.93 -21.62 -35.25
N SER A 555 18.58 -20.47 -35.38
CA SER A 555 19.21 -20.00 -36.62
C SER A 555 20.69 -20.36 -36.63
N ALA A 556 21.12 -21.21 -37.58
CA ALA A 556 22.53 -21.60 -37.69
C ALA A 556 23.44 -20.38 -37.88
N GLU A 557 23.01 -19.42 -38.70
CA GLU A 557 23.73 -18.20 -39.02
C GLU A 557 23.96 -17.34 -37.77
N GLU A 558 22.91 -17.12 -36.98
CA GLU A 558 22.99 -16.27 -35.79
C GLU A 558 23.75 -16.95 -34.65
N VAL A 559 23.62 -18.26 -34.49
CA VAL A 559 24.38 -19.02 -33.48
C VAL A 559 25.86 -19.08 -33.85
N THR A 560 26.22 -19.22 -35.12
CA THR A 560 27.62 -19.13 -35.57
C THR A 560 28.17 -17.73 -35.33
N ALA A 561 27.43 -16.67 -35.69
CA ALA A 561 27.88 -15.29 -35.52
C ALA A 561 28.13 -14.90 -34.05
N ASN A 562 27.30 -15.43 -33.13
CA ASN A 562 27.40 -15.17 -31.69
C ASN A 562 28.15 -16.28 -30.92
N GLY A 563 28.73 -17.25 -31.64
CA GLY A 563 29.31 -18.47 -31.09
C GLY A 563 30.28 -18.27 -29.92
N PRO A 564 31.30 -17.39 -30.02
CA PRO A 564 32.25 -17.15 -28.94
C PRO A 564 31.58 -16.63 -27.65
N ALA A 565 30.61 -15.72 -27.77
CA ALA A 565 29.90 -15.16 -26.63
C ALA A 565 28.96 -16.19 -25.97
N ILE A 566 28.30 -17.01 -26.78
CA ILE A 566 27.48 -18.12 -26.29
C ILE A 566 28.36 -19.13 -25.54
N LEU A 567 29.50 -19.52 -26.12
CA LEU A 567 30.42 -20.47 -25.50
C LEU A 567 30.99 -19.97 -24.17
N GLU A 568 31.32 -18.67 -24.08
CA GLU A 568 31.77 -18.04 -22.82
C GLU A 568 30.69 -18.17 -21.74
N ARG A 569 29.44 -17.84 -22.07
CA ARG A 569 28.30 -17.90 -21.14
C ARG A 569 27.96 -19.33 -20.70
N LEU A 570 28.07 -20.29 -21.62
CA LEU A 570 27.90 -21.73 -21.34
C LEU A 570 29.00 -22.23 -20.40
N LYS A 571 30.27 -21.88 -20.64
CA LYS A 571 31.40 -22.25 -19.76
C LYS A 571 31.31 -21.61 -18.38
N ALA A 572 30.78 -20.39 -18.30
CA ALA A 572 30.53 -19.69 -17.04
C ALA A 572 29.32 -20.25 -16.26
N GLY A 573 28.54 -21.16 -16.86
CA GLY A 573 27.30 -21.68 -16.27
C GLY A 573 26.19 -20.64 -16.11
N SER A 574 26.35 -19.48 -16.74
CA SER A 574 25.40 -18.36 -16.69
C SER A 574 24.28 -18.46 -17.74
N MET A 575 24.38 -19.46 -18.62
CA MET A 575 23.41 -19.76 -19.66
C MET A 575 23.22 -21.29 -19.72
N PRO A 576 21.97 -21.79 -19.78
CA PRO A 576 20.71 -21.06 -19.65
C PRO A 576 20.42 -20.56 -18.21
N CYS A 577 19.50 -19.60 -18.08
CA CYS A 577 19.19 -18.91 -16.81
C CYS A 577 18.62 -19.81 -15.71
N ASP A 578 18.24 -21.04 -16.04
CA ASP A 578 17.66 -22.04 -15.15
C ASP A 578 18.62 -23.19 -14.80
N GLY A 579 19.90 -23.12 -15.22
CA GLY A 579 20.95 -24.04 -14.81
C GLY A 579 22.02 -24.28 -15.87
N PRO A 580 23.27 -24.64 -15.50
CA PRO A 580 24.37 -24.84 -16.44
C PRO A 580 24.18 -26.09 -17.31
N TRP A 581 24.73 -26.08 -18.53
CA TRP A 581 24.83 -27.29 -19.36
C TRP A 581 25.80 -28.32 -18.77
N PRO A 582 25.54 -29.63 -18.95
CA PRO A 582 26.53 -30.67 -18.69
C PRO A 582 27.82 -30.44 -19.51
N PRO A 583 29.01 -30.73 -18.96
CA PRO A 583 30.29 -30.49 -19.64
C PRO A 583 30.39 -31.10 -21.03
N GLU A 584 29.79 -32.28 -21.24
CA GLU A 584 29.76 -32.99 -22.51
C GLU A 584 28.97 -32.26 -23.61
N ARG A 585 27.91 -31.50 -23.27
CA ARG A 585 27.18 -30.66 -24.23
C ARG A 585 27.97 -29.41 -24.59
N VAL A 586 28.63 -28.83 -23.59
CA VAL A 586 29.53 -27.67 -23.80
C VAL A 586 30.67 -28.06 -24.73
N ALA A 587 31.25 -29.25 -24.57
CA ALA A 587 32.31 -29.77 -25.44
C ALA A 587 31.85 -29.96 -26.90
N VAL A 588 30.62 -30.42 -27.14
CA VAL A 588 30.04 -30.54 -28.49
C VAL A 588 29.87 -29.16 -29.14
N PHE A 589 29.35 -28.18 -28.39
CA PHE A 589 29.19 -26.82 -28.89
C PHE A 589 30.53 -26.13 -29.17
N GLU A 590 31.52 -26.33 -28.28
CA GLU A 590 32.87 -25.83 -28.46
C GLU A 590 33.53 -26.39 -29.72
N ARG A 591 33.41 -27.70 -29.95
CA ARG A 591 33.93 -28.35 -31.16
C ARG A 591 33.25 -27.80 -32.42
N TRP A 592 31.92 -27.63 -32.40
CA TRP A 592 31.19 -27.10 -33.55
C TRP A 592 31.58 -25.65 -33.87
N ILE A 593 31.79 -24.80 -32.85
CA ILE A 593 32.26 -23.42 -33.07
C ILE A 593 33.67 -23.39 -33.64
N ALA A 594 34.56 -24.28 -33.18
CA ALA A 594 35.90 -24.41 -33.75
C ALA A 594 35.86 -24.84 -35.23
N ASP A 595 34.93 -25.73 -35.60
CA ASP A 595 34.74 -26.17 -36.99
C ASP A 595 34.15 -25.05 -37.89
N CYS A 596 33.30 -24.19 -37.33
CA CYS A 596 32.71 -23.05 -38.05
C CYS A 596 33.69 -21.87 -38.23
N ASN A 597 34.69 -21.75 -37.36
CA ASN A 597 35.73 -20.71 -37.38
C ASN A 597 37.12 -21.36 -37.24
N PRO A 598 37.64 -22.03 -38.29
CA PRO A 598 38.99 -22.56 -38.27
C PRO A 598 39.99 -21.40 -38.15
N ALA A 599 40.89 -21.52 -37.16
CA ALA A 599 41.90 -20.52 -36.83
C ALA A 599 42.84 -20.16 -37.99
#